data_AF-A0A956R2D4-F1
#
_entry.id   AF-A0A956R2D4-F1
#
_cell.length_a   1.000
_cell.length_b   1.000
_cell.length_c   1.000
_cell.angle_alpha   90.00
_cell.angle_beta   90.00
_cell.angle_gamma   90.00
#
_symmetry.space_group_name_H-M   'P 1'
#
loop_
_entity.id
_entity.type
_entity.pdbx_description
1 polymer ?
#
loop_
_entity_poly.entity_id
_entity_poly.type
_entity_poly.pdbx_seq_one_letter_code
_entity_poly.pdbx_strand_id
1 'polypeptide(L)'
;PVRAPLAAELQWRLLAHLALNRQRITKPEALKLMLSLYNFLSGSGSPAGRANEMRVESIRGSDFEPVTRMMIGAPVRGAETTIEIDETRFASIGDAHLFG
;
A
#
# COMPACT_ATOMS: atom_id res chain seq x y z
N PRO A 1 22.28 0.87 8.24
CA PRO A 1 21.75 0.23 7.02
C PRO A 1 20.57 -0.70 7.34
N VAL A 2 19.39 -0.44 6.77
CA VAL A 2 18.26 -1.38 6.83
C VAL A 2 18.63 -2.58 5.96
N ARG A 3 18.85 -3.75 6.58
CA ARG A 3 19.05 -5.00 5.84
C ARG A 3 17.67 -5.55 5.53
N ALA A 4 17.30 -5.65 4.26
CA ALA A 4 16.20 -6.52 3.86
C ALA A 4 16.50 -7.95 4.34
N PRO A 5 15.51 -8.73 4.81
CA PRO A 5 15.75 -10.13 5.16
C PRO A 5 16.33 -10.86 3.94
N LEU A 6 17.61 -11.22 4.01
CA LEU A 6 18.36 -11.89 2.95
C LEU A 6 18.13 -13.40 3.05
N ALA A 7 16.98 -13.89 2.56
CA ALA A 7 16.71 -15.32 2.29
C ALA A 7 15.33 -15.53 1.62
N ALA A 8 14.84 -16.79 1.64
CA ALA A 8 13.57 -17.33 1.12
C ALA A 8 12.33 -16.42 1.23
N GLU A 9 12.25 -15.61 2.29
CA GLU A 9 11.18 -14.62 2.53
C GLU A 9 11.04 -13.60 1.38
N LEU A 10 12.15 -13.19 0.76
CA LEU A 10 12.10 -12.19 -0.33
C LEU A 10 11.46 -12.77 -1.60
N GLN A 11 11.74 -14.03 -1.94
CA GLN A 11 11.09 -14.69 -3.08
C GLN A 11 9.59 -14.85 -2.83
N TRP A 12 9.20 -15.26 -1.61
CA TRP A 12 7.77 -15.41 -1.27
C TRP A 12 7.03 -14.07 -1.25
N ARG A 13 7.65 -12.99 -0.77
CA ARG A 13 7.09 -11.62 -0.84
C ARG A 13 6.90 -11.16 -2.29
N LEU A 14 7.87 -11.41 -3.16
CA LEU A 14 7.75 -11.10 -4.59
C LEU A 14 6.59 -11.89 -5.23
N LEU A 15 6.50 -13.19 -4.96
CA LEU A 15 5.40 -14.03 -5.44
C LEU A 15 4.04 -13.54 -4.91
N ALA A 16 3.96 -13.16 -3.64
CA ALA A 16 2.75 -12.58 -3.05
C ALA A 16 2.35 -11.25 -3.72
N HIS A 17 3.31 -10.35 -3.99
CA HIS A 17 3.04 -9.10 -4.73
C HIS A 17 2.51 -9.36 -6.14
N LEU A 18 3.14 -10.27 -6.88
CA LEU A 18 2.70 -10.64 -8.24
C LEU A 18 1.32 -11.30 -8.25
N ALA A 19 1.01 -12.14 -7.25
CA ALA A 19 -0.29 -12.77 -7.10
C ALA A 19 -1.39 -11.74 -6.76
N LEU A 20 -1.09 -10.80 -5.86
CA LEU A 20 -2.02 -9.73 -5.46
C LEU A 20 -2.31 -8.76 -6.60
N ASN A 21 -1.33 -8.42 -7.44
CA ASN A 21 -1.54 -7.56 -8.62
C ASN A 21 -2.52 -8.15 -9.65
N ARG A 22 -2.80 -9.46 -9.59
CA ARG A 22 -3.70 -10.13 -10.53
C ARG A 22 -5.17 -10.00 -10.14
N GLN A 23 -5.45 -9.75 -8.86
CA GLN A 23 -6.77 -9.34 -8.40
C GLN A 23 -6.77 -7.82 -8.30
N ARG A 24 -7.82 -7.15 -8.80
CA ARG A 24 -7.96 -5.70 -8.60
C ARG A 24 -7.83 -5.45 -7.09
N ILE A 25 -6.95 -4.53 -6.68
CA ILE A 25 -6.80 -4.12 -5.28
C ILE A 25 -8.03 -3.28 -4.94
N THR A 26 -9.16 -3.95 -4.75
CA THR A 26 -10.48 -3.35 -4.49
C THR A 26 -10.85 -3.43 -3.02
N LYS A 27 -10.06 -4.15 -2.21
CA LYS A 27 -10.32 -4.35 -0.79
C LYS A 27 -9.20 -3.73 0.04
N PRO A 28 -9.52 -3.02 1.12
CA PRO A 28 -8.53 -2.37 1.98
C PRO A 28 -7.55 -3.39 2.56
N GLU A 29 -8.01 -4.61 2.83
CA GLU A 29 -7.19 -5.66 3.44
C GLU A 29 -6.13 -6.21 2.48
N ALA A 30 -6.44 -6.28 1.18
CA ALA A 30 -5.44 -6.67 0.17
C ALA A 30 -4.36 -5.60 0.02
N LEU A 31 -4.75 -4.31 0.08
CA LEU A 31 -3.81 -3.20 0.05
C LEU A 31 -2.91 -3.18 1.29
N LYS A 32 -3.48 -3.36 2.49
CA LYS A 32 -2.71 -3.47 3.73
C LYS A 32 -1.71 -4.60 3.70
N LEU A 33 -2.15 -5.79 3.27
CA LEU A 33 -1.28 -6.94 3.10
C LEU A 33 -0.14 -6.59 2.16
N MET A 34 -0.43 -6.02 0.99
CA MET A 34 0.60 -5.64 0.02
C MET A 34 1.61 -4.65 0.62
N LEU A 35 1.16 -3.58 1.28
CA LEU A 35 2.05 -2.57 1.88
C LEU A 35 2.89 -3.17 3.03
N SER A 36 2.33 -4.09 3.80
CA SER A 36 3.07 -4.80 4.86
C SER A 36 4.22 -5.65 4.30
N LEU A 37 4.10 -6.18 3.07
CA LEU A 37 5.20 -6.87 2.37
C LEU A 37 6.39 -5.95 2.06
N TYR A 38 6.23 -4.63 2.21
CA TYR A 38 7.31 -3.66 2.03
C TYR A 38 7.82 -3.06 3.35
N ASN A 39 7.19 -3.36 4.49
CA ASN A 39 7.73 -2.98 5.79
C ASN A 39 8.83 -3.96 6.24
N PHE A 40 10.04 -3.78 5.71
CA PHE A 40 11.21 -4.61 6.06
C PHE A 40 11.69 -4.43 7.52
N LEU A 41 11.18 -3.41 8.21
CA LEU A 41 11.46 -3.14 9.61
C LEU A 41 10.39 -3.72 10.55
N SER A 42 9.32 -4.32 10.02
CA SER A 42 8.31 -5.00 10.83
C SER A 42 8.95 -6.11 11.67
N GLY A 43 8.51 -6.27 12.92
CA GLY A 43 9.05 -7.25 13.86
C GLY A 43 10.48 -6.98 14.37
N SER A 44 11.22 -6.01 13.80
CA SER A 44 12.58 -5.66 14.25
C SER A 44 12.63 -4.86 15.56
N GLY A 45 11.48 -4.48 16.11
CA GLY A 45 11.39 -3.56 17.25
C GLY A 45 11.77 -2.11 16.92
N SER A 46 12.07 -1.80 15.65
CA SER A 46 12.39 -0.44 15.21
C SER A 46 11.19 0.51 15.35
N PRO A 47 11.37 1.74 15.87
CA PRO A 47 10.34 2.78 15.85
C PRO A 47 9.79 3.04 14.44
N ALA A 48 10.65 2.98 13.42
CA ALA A 48 10.22 3.16 12.03
C ALA A 48 9.36 1.99 11.52
N GLY A 49 9.64 0.77 11.97
CA GLY A 49 8.81 -0.41 11.65
C GLY A 49 7.40 -0.30 12.24
N ARG A 50 7.30 0.10 13.51
CA ARG A 50 6.00 0.35 14.17
C ARG A 50 5.25 1.52 13.55
N ALA A 51 5.94 2.61 13.20
CA ALA A 51 5.32 3.74 12.52
C ALA A 51 4.72 3.31 11.17
N ASN A 52 5.44 2.51 10.39
CA ASN A 52 4.91 1.96 9.14
C ASN A 52 3.71 1.03 9.37
N GLU A 53 3.72 0.20 10.42
CA GLU A 53 2.55 -0.63 10.79
C GLU A 53 1.34 0.25 11.10
N MET A 54 1.49 1.32 11.88
CA MET A 54 0.38 2.23 12.18
C MET A 54 -0.18 2.91 10.92
N ARG A 55 0.70 3.35 10.01
CA ARG A 55 0.31 3.98 8.73
C ARG A 55 -0.44 3.00 7.83
N VAL A 56 0.03 1.76 7.71
CA VAL A 56 -0.68 0.72 6.94
C VAL A 56 -2.06 0.44 7.55
N GLU A 57 -2.12 0.32 8.87
CA GLU A 57 -3.36 0.11 9.60
C GLU A 57 -4.27 1.36 9.64
N SER A 58 -3.85 2.50 9.08
CA SER A 58 -4.70 3.67 8.92
C SER A 58 -5.75 3.51 7.83
N ILE A 59 -5.52 2.62 6.85
CA ILE A 59 -6.44 2.40 5.73
C ILE A 59 -7.77 1.84 6.27
N ARG A 60 -8.85 2.60 6.12
CA ARG A 60 -10.20 2.25 6.59
C ARG A 60 -11.09 1.72 5.47
N GLY A 61 -10.93 2.26 4.28
CA GLY A 61 -11.77 1.93 3.14
C GLY A 61 -11.00 2.03 1.83
N SER A 62 -11.49 1.31 0.83
CA SER A 62 -11.06 1.47 -0.55
C SER A 62 -12.28 1.37 -1.45
N ASP A 63 -12.47 2.36 -2.30
CA ASP A 63 -13.44 2.31 -3.39
C ASP A 63 -12.72 2.25 -4.73
N PHE A 64 -13.30 1.53 -5.67
CA PHE A 64 -12.69 1.25 -6.97
C PHE A 64 -13.72 1.43 -8.07
N GLU A 65 -13.43 2.34 -9.00
CA GLU A 65 -14.30 2.63 -10.14
C GLU A 65 -13.52 2.49 -11.46
N PRO A 66 -13.96 1.62 -12.40
CA PRO A 66 -13.45 1.65 -13.75
C PRO A 66 -13.85 2.98 -14.43
N VAL A 67 -12.86 3.73 -14.93
CA VAL A 67 -13.11 5.03 -15.58
C VAL A 67 -12.59 5.03 -17.01
N THR A 68 -13.20 5.83 -17.87
CA THR A 68 -12.68 6.12 -19.22
C THR A 68 -12.50 7.62 -19.35
N ARG A 69 -11.26 8.07 -19.59
CA ARG A 69 -10.91 9.49 -19.79
C ARG A 69 -10.39 9.70 -21.19
N MET A 70 -10.75 10.82 -21.82
CA MET A 70 -10.13 11.25 -23.07
C MET A 70 -8.75 11.83 -22.77
N MET A 71 -7.70 11.25 -23.33
CA MET A 71 -6.33 11.74 -23.21
C MET A 71 -5.73 11.86 -24.62
N ILE A 72 -5.29 13.06 -24.99
CA ILE A 72 -4.63 13.33 -26.29
C ILE A 72 -5.49 12.81 -27.48
N GLY A 73 -6.80 13.06 -27.43
CA GLY A 73 -7.74 12.69 -28.50
C GLY A 73 -8.13 11.19 -28.55
N ALA A 74 -7.64 10.36 -27.63
CA ALA A 74 -8.00 8.95 -27.56
C ALA A 74 -8.71 8.60 -26.22
N PRO A 75 -9.73 7.72 -26.23
CA PRO A 75 -10.33 7.21 -24.99
C PRO A 75 -9.37 6.22 -24.32
N VAL A 76 -8.97 6.51 -23.09
CA VAL A 76 -8.10 5.67 -22.26
C VAL A 76 -8.93 5.07 -21.14
N ARG A 77 -8.96 3.74 -21.06
CA ARG A 77 -9.58 3.00 -19.95
C ARG A 77 -8.60 2.91 -18.80
N GLY A 78 -9.06 3.21 -17.60
CA GLY A 78 -8.30 3.12 -16.38
C GLY A 78 -9.18 2.74 -15.18
N ALA A 79 -8.65 3.00 -14.01
CA ALA A 79 -9.36 2.86 -12.76
C ALA A 79 -9.09 4.07 -11.89
N GLU A 80 -10.11 4.53 -11.20
CA GLU A 80 -10.02 5.46 -10.10
C GLU A 80 -10.11 4.65 -8.81
N THR A 81 -9.26 4.98 -7.84
CA THR A 81 -9.24 4.29 -6.55
C THR A 81 -9.17 5.33 -5.47
N THR A 82 -10.17 5.34 -4.60
CA THR A 82 -10.27 6.25 -3.46
C THR A 82 -9.96 5.47 -2.21
N ILE A 83 -8.93 5.87 -1.48
CA ILE A 83 -8.53 5.24 -0.22
C ILE A 83 -8.89 6.17 0.93
N GLU A 84 -9.63 5.66 1.90
CA GLU A 84 -9.92 6.37 3.14
C GLU A 84 -8.87 5.99 4.18
N ILE A 85 -8.25 6.99 4.80
CA ILE A 85 -7.21 6.81 5.83
C ILE A 85 -7.59 7.51 7.13
N ASP A 86 -7.17 6.93 8.25
CA ASP A 86 -7.24 7.53 9.58
C ASP A 86 -5.98 8.34 9.87
N GLU A 87 -6.08 9.66 9.71
CA GLU A 87 -4.98 10.61 9.88
C GLU A 87 -4.37 10.59 11.29
N THR A 88 -5.11 10.13 12.31
CA THR A 88 -4.61 10.05 13.69
C THR A 88 -3.48 9.03 13.86
N ARG A 89 -3.28 8.15 12.87
CA ARG A 89 -2.20 7.16 12.84
C ARG A 89 -0.91 7.63 12.18
N PHE A 90 -0.87 8.90 11.79
CA PHE A 90 0.31 9.55 11.22
C PHE A 90 0.95 10.52 12.20
N ALA A 91 2.23 10.85 11.98
CA ALA A 91 2.93 11.78 12.85
C ALA A 91 2.43 13.23 12.68
N SER A 92 1.86 13.56 11.52
CA SER A 92 1.26 14.86 11.20
C SER A 92 0.42 14.75 9.92
N ILE A 93 -0.34 15.80 9.61
CA ILE A 93 -1.04 15.95 8.32
C ILE A 93 -0.05 15.89 7.14
N GLY A 94 1.15 16.46 7.30
CA GLY A 94 2.18 16.39 6.25
C GLY A 94 2.69 14.96 6.01
N ASP A 95 2.76 14.15 7.06
CA ASP A 95 3.10 12.72 6.95
C ASP A 95 2.00 11.93 6.24
N ALA A 96 0.72 12.24 6.50
CA ALA A 96 -0.40 11.66 5.78
C ALA A 96 -0.42 12.09 4.30
N HIS A 97 -0.10 13.35 4.01
CA HIS A 97 -0.04 13.85 2.63
C HIS A 97 1.09 13.21 1.82
N LEU A 98 2.25 12.95 2.42
CA LEU A 98 3.37 12.26 1.76
C LEU A 98 3.12 10.75 1.54
N PHE A 99 2.17 10.17 2.27
CA PHE A 99 1.82 8.77 2.14
C PHE A 99 0.93 8.47 0.93
N GLY A 100 0.05 9.40 0.55
CA GLY A 100 -0.84 9.30 -0.62
C GLY A 100 -0.14 9.56 -1.94
#